data_AF-A0AAW6XSD9-F1
#
_entry.id   AF-A0AAW6XSD9-F1
#
_cell.length_a   1.000
_cell.length_b   1.000
_cell.length_c   1.000
_cell.angle_alpha   90.00
_cell.angle_beta   90.00
_cell.angle_gamma   90.00
#
_symmetry.space_group_name_H-M   'P 1'
#
loop_
_entity.id
_entity.type
_entity.pdbx_description
1 polymer ?
#
loop_
_entity_poly.entity_id
_entity_poly.type
_entity_poly.pdbx_seq_one_letter_code
_entity_poly.pdbx_strand_id
1 'polypeptide(L)' 'MKKLFNFIFTKPKKEEPKPKRTIETHGWEVGAKAYDDFHNYMKGLKHG' A
#
# COMPACT_ATOMS: atom_id res chain seq x y z
N MET A 1 -27.65 25.27 -15.88
CA MET A 1 -26.21 25.54 -16.06
C MET A 1 -25.43 25.74 -14.74
N LYS A 2 -25.90 26.52 -13.76
CA LYS A 2 -25.20 26.71 -12.46
C LYS A 2 -24.87 25.40 -11.70
N LYS A 3 -25.71 24.37 -11.81
CA LYS A 3 -25.52 23.07 -11.13
C LYS A 3 -24.35 22.24 -11.69
N LEU A 4 -24.05 22.35 -13.00
CA LEU A 4 -22.91 21.64 -13.61
C LEU A 4 -21.58 22.24 -13.17
N PHE A 5 -21.50 23.57 -13.09
CA PHE A 5 -20.29 24.24 -12.57
C PHE A 5 -20.02 23.82 -11.12
N ASN A 6 -21.03 23.78 -10.27
CA ASN A 6 -20.85 23.30 -8.90
C ASN A 6 -20.38 21.85 -8.82
N PHE A 7 -20.75 20.98 -9.77
CA PHE A 7 -20.30 19.58 -9.82
C PHE A 7 -18.85 19.40 -10.28
N ILE A 8 -18.36 20.30 -11.15
CA ILE A 8 -16.95 20.29 -11.57
C ILE A 8 -16.05 20.84 -10.43
N PHE A 9 -16.56 21.81 -9.66
CA PHE A 9 -15.85 22.45 -8.54
C PHE A 9 -16.14 21.86 -7.15
N THR A 10 -17.01 20.85 -7.04
CA THR A 10 -17.17 20.09 -5.80
C THR A 10 -15.87 19.33 -5.55
N LYS A 11 -15.05 19.88 -4.64
CA LYS A 11 -13.77 19.30 -4.18
C LYS A 11 -13.92 17.79 -4.06
N PRO A 12 -12.96 16.99 -4.59
CA PRO A 12 -12.98 15.56 -4.37
C PRO A 12 -13.03 15.31 -2.86
N LYS A 13 -14.04 14.54 -2.43
CA LYS A 13 -14.17 14.04 -1.05
C LYS A 13 -12.83 13.44 -0.67
N LYS A 14 -12.22 14.00 0.38
CA LYS A 14 -11.10 13.47 1.18
C LYS A 14 -10.33 12.40 0.42
N GLU A 15 -9.22 12.80 -0.20
CA GLU A 15 -8.17 11.85 -0.52
C GLU A 15 -7.98 10.97 0.72
N GLU A 16 -8.34 9.69 0.61
CA GLU A 16 -7.87 8.71 1.58
C GLU A 16 -6.37 8.95 1.72
N PRO A 17 -5.81 8.97 2.94
CA PRO A 17 -4.40 9.25 3.12
C PRO A 17 -3.64 8.25 2.25
N LYS A 18 -3.14 8.73 1.10
CA LYS A 18 -2.33 7.94 0.18
C LYS A 18 -1.32 7.24 1.06
N PRO A 19 -1.23 5.89 1.05
CA PRO A 19 -0.38 5.18 1.99
C PRO A 19 1.01 5.79 1.86
N LYS A 20 1.45 6.50 2.90
CA LYS A 20 2.76 7.15 2.90
C LYS A 20 3.75 6.02 2.80
N ARG A 21 4.34 5.85 1.61
CA ARG A 21 5.44 4.92 1.40
C ARG A 21 6.65 5.47 2.14
N THR A 22 6.72 5.17 3.42
CA THR A 22 7.90 5.45 4.23
C THR A 22 8.90 4.32 4.04
N ILE A 23 10.19 4.61 4.25
CA ILE A 23 11.26 3.61 4.19
C ILE A 23 10.98 2.48 5.21
N GLU A 24 10.36 2.82 6.34
CA GLU A 24 9.97 1.86 7.39
C GLU A 24 8.84 0.91 6.97
N THR A 25 7.98 1.29 6.01
CA THR A 25 6.81 0.49 5.60
C THR A 25 6.99 -0.15 4.24
N HIS A 26 7.80 0.44 3.37
CA HIS A 26 7.97 0.04 1.97
C HIS A 26 9.44 0.11 1.51
N GLY A 27 10.38 0.23 2.45
CA GLY A 27 11.81 0.20 2.15
C GLY A 27 12.32 -1.19 1.83
N TRP A 28 13.54 -1.24 1.30
CA TRP A 28 14.21 -2.47 0.90
C TRP A 28 14.26 -3.53 2.01
N GLU A 29 14.54 -3.10 3.25
CA GLU A 29 14.66 -3.99 4.41
C GLU A 29 13.36 -4.73 4.74
N VAL A 30 12.21 -4.05 4.62
CA VAL A 30 10.89 -4.65 4.87
C VAL A 30 10.59 -5.72 3.83
N GLY A 31 10.89 -5.44 2.57
CA GLY A 31 10.73 -6.39 1.47
C GLY A 31 11.65 -7.61 1.60
N ALA A 32 12.91 -7.38 1.96
CA ALA A 32 13.89 -8.45 2.19
C ALA A 32 13.45 -9.36 3.33
N LYS A 33 13.02 -8.79 4.47
CA LYS A 33 12.51 -9.57 5.59
C LYS A 33 11.29 -10.41 5.21
N ALA A 34 10.31 -9.82 4.52
CA ALA A 34 9.12 -10.54 4.08
C ALA A 34 9.46 -11.70 3.13
N TYR A 35 10.46 -11.52 2.26
CA TYR A 35 10.96 -12.59 1.39
C TYR A 35 11.63 -13.72 2.18
N ASP A 36 12.50 -13.38 3.13
CA ASP A 36 13.19 -14.37 3.97
C ASP A 36 12.18 -15.19 4.80
N ASP A 37 11.20 -14.53 5.41
CA ASP A 37 10.14 -15.18 6.19
C ASP A 37 9.33 -16.15 5.32
N PHE A 38 8.91 -15.71 4.12
CA PHE A 38 8.22 -16.58 3.16
C PHE A 38 9.07 -17.77 2.72
N HIS A 39 10.35 -17.54 2.42
CA HIS A 39 11.24 -18.59 1.94
C HIS A 39 11.56 -19.61 3.03
N ASN A 40 11.68 -19.18 4.30
CA ASN A 40 11.85 -20.06 5.44
C ASN A 40 10.58 -20.88 5.71
N TYR A 41 9.41 -20.28 5.63
CA TYR A 41 8.13 -20.98 5.73
C TYR A 41 7.99 -22.07 4.66
N MET A 42 8.28 -21.74 3.39
CA MET A 42 8.23 -22.69 2.28
C MET A 42 9.25 -23.83 2.43
N LYS A 43 10.44 -23.55 2.98
CA LYS A 43 11.41 -24.61 3.31
C LYS A 43 10.88 -25.53 4.43
N GLY A 44 10.30 -24.96 5.47
CA GLY A 44 9.71 -25.73 6.58
C GLY A 44 8.59 -26.66 6.10
N LEU A 45 7.70 -26.18 5.24
CA LEU A 45 6.63 -26.99 4.63
C LEU A 45 7.14 -28.14 3.74
N LYS A 46 8.30 -27.97 3.10
CA LYS A 46 8.87 -28.99 2.20
C LYS A 46 9.52 -30.16 2.95
N HIS A 47 9.82 -29.97 4.23
CA HIS A 47 10.51 -30.95 5.08
C HIS A 47 9.64 -31.49 6.23
N GLY A 48 8.38 -31.07 6.32
CA GLY A 48 7.39 -31.56 7.29
C GLY A 48 6.53 -32.68 6.74
#